data_AF-A0A3D3UNH4-F1
#
_entry.id   AF-A0A3D3UNH4-F1
#
_cell.length_a   1.000
_cell.length_b   1.000
_cell.length_c   1.000
_cell.angle_alpha   90.00
_cell.angle_beta   90.00
_cell.angle_gamma   90.00
#
_symmetry.space_group_name_H-M   'P 1'
#
loop_
_entity.id
_entity.type
_entity.pdbx_description
1 polymer ?
#
loop_
_entity_poly.entity_id
_entity_poly.type
_entity_poly.pdbx_seq_one_letter_code
_entity_poly.pdbx_strand_id
1 'polypeptide(L)'
;MAEVYPSDNDLLNMQSDGETGVEYIPTGTAPYYLHFRKLLYRLLLAARRANDLRVYDEGGLDVGIKPGKFWLGTELISYAGSSGTTLADDKQNIYIYLNSSGTLVTNEYSSFPDMATTPHIRLAQVCTSGGDIDSITDCRTGNNITIPYGAGGLKKTVEAHTADDTLTAAESGSVHSNLGATATVTLTLPASAPAGTIFSFAVQAAQQLRIDPGTAAIRDDSGQTAEKYKSANTIGASLTVVADEAGDWATIAKNGTWTEEA
;
A
#
# COMPACT_ATOMS: atom_id res chain seq x y z
N MET A 1 -8.78 -1.77 -31.40
CA MET A 1 -9.06 -3.21 -31.38
C MET A 1 -10.53 -3.39 -31.11
N ALA A 2 -11.26 -4.12 -31.95
CA ALA A 2 -12.62 -4.54 -31.63
C ALA A 2 -12.54 -5.87 -30.87
N GLU A 3 -13.34 -6.01 -29.83
CA GLU A 3 -13.48 -7.27 -29.11
C GLU A 3 -14.14 -8.31 -30.03
N VAL A 4 -13.62 -9.54 -30.06
CA VAL A 4 -14.20 -10.64 -30.82
C VAL A 4 -15.12 -11.42 -29.90
N TYR A 5 -16.40 -11.43 -30.21
CA TYR A 5 -17.38 -12.21 -29.45
C TYR A 5 -17.35 -13.69 -29.86
N PRO A 6 -17.71 -14.61 -28.93
CA PRO A 6 -18.04 -15.99 -29.29
C PRO A 6 -19.13 -16.05 -30.36
N SER A 7 -19.22 -17.16 -31.11
CA SER A 7 -20.26 -17.28 -32.12
C SER A 7 -21.65 -17.26 -31.50
N ASP A 8 -22.66 -16.82 -32.27
CA ASP A 8 -24.06 -16.80 -31.81
C ASP A 8 -24.50 -18.18 -31.29
N ASN A 9 -24.04 -19.26 -31.94
CA ASN A 9 -24.35 -20.62 -31.52
C ASN A 9 -23.71 -20.96 -30.16
N ASP A 10 -22.50 -20.47 -29.88
CA ASP A 10 -21.86 -20.70 -28.58
C ASP A 10 -22.60 -19.94 -27.48
N LEU A 11 -22.94 -18.67 -27.73
CA LEU A 11 -23.69 -17.84 -26.78
C LEU A 11 -25.06 -18.44 -26.43
N LEU A 12 -25.79 -18.97 -27.42
CA LEU A 12 -27.10 -19.61 -27.21
C LEU A 12 -27.04 -20.91 -26.39
N ASN A 13 -25.88 -21.56 -26.33
CA ASN A 13 -25.66 -22.82 -25.61
C ASN A 13 -25.00 -22.62 -24.23
N MET A 14 -24.55 -21.41 -23.90
CA MET A 14 -24.01 -21.10 -22.57
C MET A 14 -25.11 -21.13 -21.52
N GLN A 15 -24.85 -21.80 -20.39
CA GLN A 15 -25.76 -21.83 -19.23
C GLN A 15 -25.22 -20.98 -18.08
N SER A 16 -23.91 -20.85 -17.95
CA SER A 16 -23.24 -19.98 -16.99
C SER A 16 -21.84 -19.64 -17.45
N ASP A 17 -21.31 -18.52 -16.98
CA ASP A 17 -19.89 -18.20 -17.08
C ASP A 17 -19.10 -18.98 -16.01
N GLY A 18 -18.00 -19.62 -16.40
CA GLY A 18 -17.24 -20.51 -15.53
C GLY A 18 -16.41 -19.79 -14.46
N GLU A 19 -16.00 -18.54 -14.73
CA GLU A 19 -15.15 -17.76 -13.84
C GLU A 19 -15.97 -16.96 -12.82
N THR A 20 -17.04 -16.32 -13.28
CA THR A 20 -17.89 -15.44 -12.46
C THR A 20 -19.10 -16.17 -11.88
N GLY A 21 -19.47 -17.33 -12.44
CA GLY A 21 -20.67 -18.08 -12.06
C GLY A 21 -21.98 -17.37 -12.42
N VAL A 22 -21.95 -16.35 -13.29
CA VAL A 22 -23.14 -15.65 -13.77
C VAL A 22 -23.90 -16.56 -14.73
N GLU A 23 -25.16 -16.85 -14.42
CA GLU A 23 -26.04 -17.68 -15.25
C GLU A 23 -26.55 -16.91 -16.47
N TYR A 24 -26.54 -17.56 -17.63
CA TYR A 24 -27.20 -17.09 -18.83
C TYR A 24 -28.69 -17.49 -18.82
N ILE A 25 -29.52 -16.73 -19.52
CA ILE A 25 -30.94 -17.04 -19.63
C ILE A 25 -31.10 -18.19 -20.64
N PRO A 26 -31.66 -19.35 -20.25
CA PRO A 26 -31.80 -20.46 -21.19
C PRO A 26 -32.75 -20.10 -22.34
N THR A 27 -32.33 -20.39 -23.56
CA THR A 27 -33.09 -20.12 -24.78
C THR A 27 -34.50 -20.73 -24.70
N GLY A 28 -35.53 -19.91 -24.99
CA GLY A 28 -36.94 -20.34 -24.99
C GLY A 28 -37.66 -20.29 -23.64
N THR A 29 -37.04 -19.76 -22.57
CA THR A 29 -37.66 -19.70 -21.24
C THR A 29 -38.57 -18.49 -21.05
N ALA A 30 -39.78 -18.69 -20.51
CA ALA A 30 -40.69 -17.64 -20.05
C ALA A 30 -41.17 -17.94 -18.61
N PRO A 31 -41.35 -16.93 -17.74
CA PRO A 31 -41.20 -15.50 -18.01
C PRO A 31 -39.76 -15.00 -17.91
N TYR A 32 -39.31 -14.32 -18.98
CA TYR A 32 -37.94 -13.82 -19.15
C TYR A 32 -37.49 -12.82 -18.06
N TYR A 33 -38.42 -12.01 -17.55
CA TYR A 33 -38.09 -10.91 -16.63
C TYR A 33 -37.45 -11.37 -15.31
N LEU A 34 -37.83 -12.56 -14.80
CA LEU A 34 -37.29 -13.06 -13.54
C LEU A 34 -35.85 -13.54 -13.73
N HIS A 35 -35.58 -14.25 -14.82
CA HIS A 35 -34.22 -14.71 -15.16
C HIS A 35 -33.30 -13.54 -15.46
N PHE A 36 -33.78 -12.51 -16.17
CA PHE A 36 -33.04 -11.27 -16.38
C PHE A 36 -32.68 -10.57 -15.07
N ARG A 37 -33.61 -10.47 -14.12
CA ARG A 37 -33.33 -9.88 -12.79
C ARG A 37 -32.28 -10.69 -12.00
N LYS A 38 -32.30 -12.03 -12.10
CA LYS A 38 -31.28 -12.88 -11.46
C LYS A 38 -29.90 -12.70 -12.07
N LEU A 39 -29.81 -12.69 -13.40
CA LEU A 39 -28.57 -12.41 -14.14
C LEU A 39 -28.00 -11.05 -13.75
N LEU A 40 -28.84 -10.00 -13.81
CA LEU A 40 -28.42 -8.65 -13.41
C LEU A 40 -27.96 -8.59 -11.95
N TYR A 41 -28.68 -9.24 -11.04
CA TYR A 41 -28.31 -9.30 -9.63
C TYR A 41 -26.92 -9.94 -9.41
N ARG A 42 -26.63 -11.05 -10.10
CA ARG A 42 -25.32 -11.73 -10.04
C ARG A 42 -24.21 -10.90 -10.65
N LEU A 43 -24.45 -10.29 -11.81
CA LEU A 43 -23.51 -9.38 -12.45
C LEU A 43 -23.18 -8.20 -11.53
N LEU A 44 -24.20 -7.60 -10.90
CA LEU A 44 -24.00 -6.51 -9.95
C LEU A 44 -23.26 -6.94 -8.69
N LEU A 45 -23.40 -8.19 -8.23
CA LEU A 45 -22.60 -8.72 -7.12
C LEU A 45 -21.13 -8.84 -7.52
N ALA A 46 -20.83 -9.38 -8.71
CA ALA A 46 -19.47 -9.50 -9.22
C ALA A 46 -18.81 -8.12 -9.43
N ALA A 47 -19.55 -7.17 -10.01
CA ALA A 47 -19.06 -5.82 -10.30
C ALA A 47 -19.13 -4.86 -9.09
N ARG A 48 -19.70 -5.28 -7.95
CA ARG A 48 -19.93 -4.39 -6.79
C ARG A 48 -18.63 -3.79 -6.30
N ARG A 49 -17.61 -4.64 -6.07
CA ARG A 49 -16.32 -4.21 -5.54
C ARG A 49 -15.54 -3.32 -6.49
N ALA A 50 -15.68 -3.52 -7.80
CA ALA A 50 -15.09 -2.64 -8.80
C ALA A 50 -15.67 -1.21 -8.76
N ASN A 51 -16.87 -1.03 -8.21
CA ASN A 51 -17.49 0.28 -8.02
C ASN A 51 -17.23 0.90 -6.64
N ASP A 52 -16.60 0.20 -5.70
CA ASP A 52 -16.27 0.77 -4.38
C ASP A 52 -15.41 2.02 -4.57
N LEU A 53 -15.76 3.11 -3.85
CA LEU A 53 -15.03 4.39 -3.87
C LEU A 53 -14.95 5.10 -5.23
N ARG A 54 -15.75 4.67 -6.22
CA ARG A 54 -15.77 5.30 -7.54
C ARG A 54 -16.29 6.74 -7.43
N VAL A 55 -15.56 7.67 -8.03
CA VAL A 55 -16.00 9.05 -8.27
C VAL A 55 -16.90 9.08 -9.50
N TYR A 56 -18.02 9.80 -9.42
CA TYR A 56 -18.96 9.98 -10.52
C TYR A 56 -19.46 11.43 -10.55
N ASP A 57 -19.80 11.88 -11.75
CA ASP A 57 -20.35 13.19 -12.04
C ASP A 57 -21.84 13.25 -11.61
N GLU A 58 -22.22 14.29 -10.86
CA GLU A 58 -23.60 14.58 -10.45
C GLU A 58 -24.24 15.74 -11.23
N GLY A 59 -23.49 16.34 -12.16
CA GLY A 59 -23.84 17.47 -13.01
C GLY A 59 -23.23 18.78 -12.52
N GLY A 60 -22.80 19.62 -13.46
CA GLY A 60 -22.15 20.90 -13.13
C GLY A 60 -20.79 20.64 -12.48
N LEU A 61 -20.51 21.30 -11.36
CA LEU A 61 -19.24 21.13 -10.63
C LEU A 61 -19.34 20.09 -9.49
N ASP A 62 -20.47 19.39 -9.34
CA ASP A 62 -20.69 18.47 -8.23
C ASP A 62 -20.24 17.05 -8.59
N VAL A 63 -19.47 16.44 -7.68
CA VAL A 63 -19.14 15.01 -7.74
C VAL A 63 -19.73 14.25 -6.57
N GLY A 64 -20.09 12.99 -6.85
CA GLY A 64 -20.40 11.98 -5.87
C GLY A 64 -19.31 10.91 -5.80
N ILE A 65 -19.19 10.28 -4.63
CA ILE A 65 -18.27 9.17 -4.40
C ILE A 65 -19.05 8.00 -3.81
N LYS A 66 -18.95 6.82 -4.41
CA LYS A 66 -19.62 5.61 -3.92
C LYS A 66 -19.03 5.16 -2.58
N PRO A 67 -19.85 4.53 -1.70
CA PRO A 67 -19.33 3.87 -0.50
C PRO A 67 -18.31 2.80 -0.86
N GLY A 68 -17.44 2.48 0.09
CA GLY A 68 -16.44 1.44 -0.10
C GLY A 68 -15.54 1.28 1.11
N LYS A 69 -14.52 0.44 0.97
CA LYS A 69 -13.51 0.21 2.02
C LYS A 69 -12.13 0.16 1.40
N PHE A 70 -11.12 0.53 2.17
CA PHE A 70 -9.72 0.41 1.77
C PHE A 70 -8.85 0.03 2.95
N TRP A 71 -7.70 -0.57 2.66
CA TRP A 71 -6.69 -0.87 3.65
C TRP A 71 -5.64 0.24 3.65
N LEU A 72 -5.25 0.68 4.84
CA LEU A 72 -4.08 1.50 5.05
C LEU A 72 -3.20 0.84 6.12
N GLY A 73 -2.05 0.32 5.69
CA GLY A 73 -1.27 -0.58 6.55
C GLY A 73 -2.09 -1.80 6.95
N THR A 74 -2.33 -1.96 8.26
CA THR A 74 -3.12 -3.06 8.86
C THR A 74 -4.54 -2.65 9.23
N GLU A 75 -4.97 -1.43 8.93
CA GLU A 75 -6.31 -0.94 9.28
C GLU A 75 -7.25 -0.97 8.06
N LEU A 76 -8.46 -1.53 8.26
CA LEU A 76 -9.53 -1.50 7.27
C LEU A 76 -10.46 -0.31 7.54
N ILE A 77 -10.37 0.71 6.69
CA ILE A 77 -11.16 1.93 6.80
C ILE A 77 -12.41 1.80 5.92
N SER A 78 -13.57 2.19 6.46
CA SER A 78 -14.85 2.20 5.73
C SER A 78 -15.28 3.63 5.41
N TYR A 79 -15.66 3.88 4.17
CA TYR A 79 -16.18 5.17 3.71
C TYR A 79 -17.65 5.02 3.30
N ALA A 80 -18.51 5.88 3.84
CA ALA A 80 -19.96 5.80 3.62
C ALA A 80 -20.41 6.32 2.24
N GLY A 81 -19.51 6.94 1.47
CA GLY A 81 -19.85 7.67 0.27
C GLY A 81 -20.17 9.14 0.56
N SER A 82 -20.23 9.94 -0.50
CA SER A 82 -20.65 11.34 -0.46
C SER A 82 -21.35 11.74 -1.75
N SER A 83 -22.10 12.83 -1.70
CA SER A 83 -22.80 13.47 -2.82
C SER A 83 -22.80 14.99 -2.61
N GLY A 84 -22.93 15.77 -3.69
CA GLY A 84 -22.97 17.23 -3.66
C GLY A 84 -21.63 17.85 -3.26
N THR A 85 -20.51 17.20 -3.60
CA THR A 85 -19.18 17.77 -3.36
C THR A 85 -18.82 18.70 -4.50
N THR A 86 -19.02 19.99 -4.30
CA THR A 86 -18.74 21.01 -5.31
C THR A 86 -17.24 21.22 -5.48
N LEU A 87 -16.77 21.10 -6.71
CA LEU A 87 -15.38 21.34 -7.11
C LEU A 87 -15.17 22.79 -7.55
N ALA A 88 -13.92 23.23 -7.57
CA ALA A 88 -13.57 24.53 -8.15
C ALA A 88 -13.71 24.49 -9.68
N ASP A 89 -14.06 25.64 -10.27
CA ASP A 89 -14.21 25.80 -11.72
C ASP A 89 -12.87 26.12 -12.40
N ASP A 90 -12.82 25.89 -13.72
CA ASP A 90 -11.69 26.16 -14.60
C ASP A 90 -10.36 25.59 -14.10
N LYS A 91 -10.39 24.35 -13.58
CA LYS A 91 -9.21 23.63 -13.10
C LYS A 91 -8.86 22.50 -14.02
N GLN A 92 -7.61 22.52 -14.49
CA GLN A 92 -7.07 21.41 -15.27
C GLN A 92 -6.95 20.12 -14.43
N ASN A 93 -6.63 20.24 -13.14
CA ASN A 93 -6.43 19.10 -12.25
C ASN A 93 -6.95 19.39 -10.84
N ILE A 94 -7.94 18.61 -10.41
CA ILE A 94 -8.36 18.50 -9.01
C ILE A 94 -8.12 17.06 -8.58
N TYR A 95 -7.32 16.87 -7.54
CA TYR A 95 -6.93 15.55 -7.05
C TYR A 95 -7.83 15.15 -5.88
N ILE A 96 -8.60 14.09 -6.09
CA ILE A 96 -9.57 13.57 -5.12
C ILE A 96 -9.00 12.32 -4.46
N TYR A 97 -8.93 12.32 -3.13
CA TYR A 97 -8.43 11.20 -2.34
C TYR A 97 -9.13 11.08 -0.98
N LEU A 98 -8.98 9.92 -0.35
CA LEU A 98 -9.34 9.72 1.06
C LEU A 98 -8.06 9.69 1.89
N ASN A 99 -8.01 10.51 2.95
CA ASN A 99 -6.87 10.52 3.88
C ASN A 99 -6.88 9.29 4.81
N SER A 100 -5.89 9.20 5.71
CA SER A 100 -5.77 8.12 6.68
C SER A 100 -6.94 7.96 7.66
N SER A 101 -7.79 8.97 7.81
CA SER A 101 -9.00 8.89 8.61
C SER A 101 -10.26 8.58 7.78
N GLY A 102 -10.11 8.31 6.48
CA GLY A 102 -11.23 8.08 5.57
C GLY A 102 -12.04 9.35 5.26
N THR A 103 -11.45 10.53 5.42
CA THR A 103 -12.08 11.81 5.07
C THR A 103 -11.77 12.16 3.62
N LEU A 104 -12.79 12.63 2.90
CA LEU A 104 -12.67 13.10 1.52
C LEU A 104 -11.88 14.40 1.45
N VAL A 105 -10.93 14.44 0.52
CA VAL A 105 -10.15 15.63 0.22
C VAL A 105 -10.24 15.92 -1.28
N THR A 106 -10.55 17.18 -1.60
CA THR A 106 -10.63 17.71 -2.96
C THR A 106 -9.69 18.91 -3.06
N ASN A 107 -8.44 18.67 -3.44
CA ASN A 107 -7.42 19.72 -3.44
C ASN A 107 -6.87 19.99 -4.85
N GLU A 108 -6.58 21.26 -5.10
CA GLU A 108 -5.99 21.78 -6.34
C GLU A 108 -4.46 21.71 -6.26
N TYR A 109 -3.92 20.50 -6.25
CA TYR A 109 -2.47 20.29 -6.31
C TYR A 109 -1.97 20.23 -7.76
N SER A 110 -0.65 20.23 -7.94
CA SER A 110 -0.02 19.84 -9.22
C SER A 110 0.09 18.32 -9.39
N SER A 111 -0.09 17.57 -8.31
CA SER A 111 -0.05 16.10 -8.25
C SER A 111 -0.71 15.60 -6.96
N PHE A 112 -1.01 14.30 -6.87
CA PHE A 112 -1.29 13.69 -5.57
C PHE A 112 -0.13 13.93 -4.58
N PRO A 113 -0.41 14.08 -3.27
CA PRO A 113 0.65 14.20 -2.28
C PRO A 113 1.49 12.91 -2.22
N ASP A 114 2.66 13.00 -1.59
CA ASP A 114 3.49 11.82 -1.33
C ASP A 114 2.81 10.94 -0.27
N MET A 115 2.62 9.66 -0.57
CA MET A 115 1.99 8.70 0.34
C MET A 115 2.87 8.37 1.57
N ALA A 116 4.18 8.58 1.49
CA ALA A 116 5.08 8.37 2.62
C ALA A 116 4.87 9.42 3.72
N THR A 117 4.59 10.67 3.33
CA THR A 117 4.39 11.78 4.28
C THR A 117 2.91 12.05 4.56
N THR A 118 2.04 11.75 3.59
CA THR A 118 0.59 11.93 3.70
C THR A 118 -0.10 10.62 3.30
N PRO A 119 -0.29 9.67 4.22
CA PRO A 119 -0.95 8.41 3.88
C PRO A 119 -2.39 8.63 3.38
N HIS A 120 -2.69 8.15 2.17
CA HIS A 120 -4.00 8.31 1.51
C HIS A 120 -4.24 7.22 0.46
N ILE A 121 -5.46 7.14 -0.05
CA ILE A 121 -5.78 6.41 -1.28
C ILE A 121 -6.30 7.35 -2.36
N ARG A 122 -5.74 7.22 -3.55
CA ARG A 122 -6.14 8.01 -4.73
C ARG A 122 -7.49 7.53 -5.25
N LEU A 123 -8.41 8.47 -5.50
CA LEU A 123 -9.71 8.17 -6.09
C LEU A 123 -9.77 8.58 -7.55
N ALA A 124 -9.58 9.88 -7.83
CA ALA A 124 -9.68 10.40 -9.18
C ALA A 124 -8.89 11.69 -9.36
N GLN A 125 -8.64 12.02 -10.63
CA GLN A 125 -8.22 13.34 -11.08
C GLN A 125 -9.35 13.90 -11.95
N VAL A 126 -9.84 15.10 -11.61
CA VAL A 126 -10.96 15.75 -12.29
C VAL A 126 -10.49 17.02 -12.99
N CYS A 127 -10.98 17.25 -14.21
CA CYS A 127 -10.84 18.49 -14.97
C CYS A 127 -12.20 19.18 -15.02
N THR A 128 -12.24 20.48 -14.72
CA THR A 128 -13.43 21.33 -14.75
C THR A 128 -13.21 22.51 -15.69
N SER A 129 -14.25 22.91 -16.41
CA SER A 129 -14.20 24.02 -17.36
C SER A 129 -15.60 24.56 -17.60
N GLY A 130 -15.77 25.88 -17.49
CA GLY A 130 -17.03 26.55 -17.85
C GLY A 130 -18.23 26.12 -17.00
N GLY A 131 -18.01 25.83 -15.71
CA GLY A 131 -19.05 25.47 -14.76
C GLY A 131 -19.51 24.01 -14.83
N ASP A 132 -18.76 23.16 -15.52
CA ASP A 132 -19.04 21.73 -15.66
C ASP A 132 -17.78 20.87 -15.52
N ILE A 133 -17.97 19.56 -15.31
CA ILE A 133 -16.90 18.58 -15.31
C ILE A 133 -16.58 18.16 -16.74
N ASP A 134 -15.35 18.45 -17.18
CA ASP A 134 -14.87 18.08 -18.51
C ASP A 134 -14.42 16.60 -18.54
N SER A 135 -13.74 16.13 -17.49
CA SER A 135 -13.35 14.71 -17.39
C SER A 135 -13.08 14.24 -15.97
N ILE A 136 -13.30 12.95 -15.73
CA ILE A 136 -12.93 12.23 -14.51
C ILE A 136 -12.02 11.07 -14.89
N THR A 137 -10.76 11.14 -14.49
CA THR A 137 -9.79 10.05 -14.64
C THR A 137 -9.77 9.21 -13.37
N ASP A 138 -10.09 7.92 -13.48
CA ASP A 138 -10.05 6.98 -12.36
C ASP A 138 -8.61 6.67 -11.95
N CYS A 139 -8.26 6.97 -10.69
CA CYS A 139 -6.92 6.74 -10.14
C CYS A 139 -6.88 5.60 -9.10
N ARG A 140 -8.00 4.90 -8.88
CA ARG A 140 -8.11 3.85 -7.86
C ARG A 140 -7.18 2.67 -8.14
N THR A 141 -6.88 2.39 -9.41
CA THR A 141 -5.94 1.33 -9.82
C THR A 141 -4.55 1.51 -9.23
N GLY A 142 -4.12 2.76 -8.95
CA GLY A 142 -2.83 3.05 -8.33
C GLY A 142 -2.66 2.43 -6.93
N ASN A 143 -3.74 2.04 -6.25
CA ASN A 143 -3.72 1.42 -4.92
C ASN A 143 -4.15 -0.06 -4.93
N ASN A 144 -4.70 -0.57 -6.03
CA ASN A 144 -5.34 -1.91 -6.09
C ASN A 144 -4.37 -3.05 -6.40
N ILE A 145 -3.17 -2.74 -6.89
CA ILE A 145 -2.20 -3.75 -7.31
C ILE A 145 -0.87 -3.44 -6.67
N THR A 146 -0.60 -4.09 -5.53
CA THR A 146 0.77 -4.22 -5.06
C THR A 146 1.44 -5.31 -5.87
N ILE A 147 2.52 -4.99 -6.59
CA ILE A 147 3.28 -6.00 -7.34
C ILE A 147 4.03 -6.86 -6.32
N PRO A 148 3.67 -8.14 -6.13
CA PRO A 148 4.45 -9.02 -5.28
C PRO A 148 5.81 -9.30 -5.94
N TYR A 149 6.86 -9.35 -5.14
CA TYR A 149 8.15 -9.92 -5.47
C TYR A 149 8.15 -11.41 -5.08
N GLY A 150 8.35 -12.29 -6.06
CA GLY A 150 8.36 -13.74 -5.85
C GLY A 150 6.97 -14.31 -5.48
N ALA A 151 6.94 -15.32 -4.60
CA ALA A 151 5.73 -16.01 -4.14
C ALA A 151 4.88 -15.17 -3.16
N GLY A 152 4.50 -13.95 -3.55
CA GLY A 152 3.62 -13.08 -2.76
C GLY A 152 4.30 -12.18 -1.73
N GLY A 153 5.64 -12.09 -1.70
CA GLY A 153 6.35 -11.17 -0.81
C GLY A 153 6.34 -9.73 -1.32
N LEU A 154 6.44 -8.73 -0.46
CA LEU A 154 6.74 -7.35 -0.88
C LEU A 154 8.26 -7.22 -1.12
N LYS A 155 8.67 -6.52 -2.19
CA LYS A 155 10.09 -6.22 -2.41
C LYS A 155 10.59 -5.39 -1.22
N LYS A 156 11.60 -5.88 -0.49
CA LYS A 156 12.25 -5.09 0.55
C LYS A 156 13.03 -3.94 -0.09
N THR A 157 12.84 -2.73 0.42
CA THR A 157 13.72 -1.59 0.10
C THR A 157 15.11 -1.91 0.66
N VAL A 158 16.15 -1.69 -0.14
CA VAL A 158 17.55 -1.86 0.30
C VAL A 158 18.22 -0.49 0.20
N GLU A 159 18.77 -0.02 1.30
CA GLU A 159 19.49 1.24 1.39
C GLU A 159 20.93 1.02 1.83
N ALA A 160 21.86 1.69 1.16
CA ALA A 160 23.28 1.65 1.46
C ALA A 160 23.71 2.96 2.13
N HIS A 161 24.31 2.84 3.30
CA HIS A 161 24.75 3.94 4.14
C HIS A 161 26.27 4.11 4.05
N THR A 162 26.70 5.34 3.77
CA THR A 162 28.12 5.73 3.77
C THR A 162 28.50 6.64 4.93
N ALA A 163 27.51 7.02 5.76
CA ALA A 163 27.61 7.81 6.97
C ALA A 163 26.56 7.33 7.98
N ASP A 164 26.62 7.85 9.21
CA ASP A 164 25.64 7.56 10.26
C ASP A 164 24.23 8.03 9.86
N ASP A 165 23.21 7.33 10.35
CA ASP A 165 21.81 7.65 10.06
C ASP A 165 20.87 7.29 11.23
N THR A 166 19.69 7.90 11.25
CA THR A 166 18.61 7.62 12.22
C THR A 166 17.39 7.08 11.50
N LEU A 167 17.09 5.81 11.75
CA LEU A 167 15.98 5.11 11.11
C LEU A 167 14.64 5.48 11.76
N THR A 168 13.58 5.43 10.97
CA THR A 168 12.21 5.74 11.38
C THR A 168 11.33 4.49 11.33
N ALA A 169 10.27 4.45 12.15
CA ALA A 169 9.33 3.31 12.14
C ALA A 169 8.63 3.11 10.77
N ALA A 170 8.57 4.15 9.93
CA ALA A 170 8.01 4.08 8.58
C ALA A 170 8.85 3.21 7.63
N GLU A 171 10.13 2.99 7.94
CA GLU A 171 11.06 2.20 7.14
C GLU A 171 11.05 0.71 7.53
N SER A 172 10.17 0.31 8.45
CA SER A 172 10.00 -1.08 8.87
C SER A 172 9.87 -2.04 7.67
N GLY A 173 10.66 -3.10 7.68
CA GLY A 173 10.74 -4.10 6.60
C GLY A 173 11.87 -3.86 5.59
N SER A 174 12.59 -2.74 5.70
CA SER A 174 13.77 -2.43 4.88
C SER A 174 14.99 -3.30 5.23
N VAL A 175 16.00 -3.24 4.34
CA VAL A 175 17.35 -3.75 4.58
C VAL A 175 18.31 -2.58 4.49
N HIS A 176 19.14 -2.38 5.51
CA HIS A 176 20.18 -1.36 5.52
C HIS A 176 21.57 -2.00 5.47
N SER A 177 22.46 -1.48 4.62
CA SER A 177 23.84 -1.97 4.50
C SER A 177 24.85 -0.84 4.61
N ASN A 178 26.11 -1.16 4.87
CA ASN A 178 27.22 -0.19 4.83
C ASN A 178 27.97 -0.21 3.48
N LEU A 179 27.32 -0.59 2.38
CA LEU A 179 27.98 -0.67 1.07
C LEU A 179 28.57 0.69 0.69
N GLY A 180 29.85 0.72 0.35
CA GLY A 180 30.57 1.94 0.01
C GLY A 180 31.08 2.75 1.19
N ALA A 181 30.80 2.34 2.43
CA ALA A 181 31.35 2.99 3.62
C ALA A 181 32.88 2.90 3.64
N THR A 182 33.52 4.02 3.94
CA THR A 182 34.99 4.13 4.12
C THR A 182 35.38 4.31 5.60
N ALA A 183 34.39 4.50 6.46
CA ALA A 183 34.53 4.64 7.91
C ALA A 183 33.42 3.85 8.62
N THR A 184 33.42 3.90 9.96
CA THR A 184 32.34 3.33 10.77
C THR A 184 31.01 3.99 10.42
N VAL A 185 29.95 3.19 10.36
CA VAL A 185 28.57 3.65 10.15
C VAL A 185 27.74 3.19 11.34
N THR A 186 27.02 4.12 11.97
CA THR A 186 26.09 3.89 13.08
C THR A 186 24.68 4.17 12.61
N LEU A 187 23.83 3.15 12.68
CA LEU A 187 22.41 3.24 12.38
C LEU A 187 21.64 3.22 13.69
N THR A 188 20.97 4.33 13.99
CA THR A 188 20.20 4.50 15.21
C THR A 188 18.78 4.01 14.97
N LEU A 189 18.31 3.07 15.78
CA LEU A 189 16.95 2.54 15.73
C LEU A 189 15.94 3.58 16.26
N PRO A 190 14.69 3.56 15.76
CA PRO A 190 13.67 4.50 16.20
C PRO A 190 13.34 4.32 17.69
N ALA A 191 13.30 5.43 18.42
CA ALA A 191 12.82 5.44 19.80
C ALA A 191 11.33 5.06 19.85
N SER A 192 10.93 4.25 20.84
CA SER A 192 9.53 3.84 21.06
C SER A 192 8.86 3.24 19.81
N ALA A 193 9.60 2.43 19.04
CA ALA A 193 9.07 1.75 17.88
C ALA A 193 7.85 0.88 18.24
N PRO A 194 6.74 0.91 17.47
CA PRO A 194 5.62 0.01 17.68
C PRO A 194 6.06 -1.46 17.64
N ALA A 195 5.50 -2.30 18.51
CA ALA A 195 5.78 -3.72 18.54
C ALA A 195 5.59 -4.34 17.13
N GLY A 196 6.56 -5.13 16.69
CA GLY A 196 6.60 -5.71 15.34
C GLY A 196 7.33 -4.87 14.28
N THR A 197 7.81 -3.67 14.62
CA THR A 197 8.74 -2.90 13.76
C THR A 197 9.99 -3.73 13.50
N ILE A 198 10.39 -3.95 12.25
CA ILE A 198 11.45 -4.87 11.88
C ILE A 198 12.50 -4.20 10.98
N PHE A 199 13.78 -4.42 11.28
CA PHE A 199 14.89 -3.99 10.42
C PHE A 199 15.86 -5.13 10.16
N SER A 200 16.38 -5.18 8.94
CA SER A 200 17.46 -6.10 8.56
C SER A 200 18.72 -5.32 8.23
N PHE A 201 19.87 -5.78 8.72
CA PHE A 201 21.17 -5.16 8.54
C PHE A 201 22.13 -6.11 7.85
N ALA A 202 22.97 -5.59 6.96
CA ALA A 202 23.98 -6.38 6.25
C ALA A 202 25.31 -5.63 6.10
N VAL A 203 26.40 -6.26 6.50
CA VAL A 203 27.75 -5.72 6.28
C VAL A 203 28.18 -6.04 4.84
N GLN A 204 28.41 -5.01 4.03
CA GLN A 204 28.85 -5.10 2.64
C GLN A 204 30.15 -4.34 2.34
N ALA A 205 30.59 -3.46 3.25
CA ALA A 205 31.96 -2.94 3.30
C ALA A 205 32.66 -3.46 4.56
N ALA A 206 33.98 -3.69 4.48
CA ALA A 206 34.80 -4.12 5.60
C ALA A 206 35.08 -2.98 6.60
N GLN A 207 34.03 -2.28 6.99
CA GLN A 207 34.00 -1.23 8.00
C GLN A 207 33.00 -1.63 9.08
N GLN A 208 33.15 -1.08 10.28
CA GLN A 208 32.23 -1.38 11.37
C GLN A 208 30.84 -0.79 11.06
N LEU A 209 29.83 -1.65 11.05
CA LEU A 209 28.43 -1.27 11.08
C LEU A 209 27.92 -1.44 12.52
N ARG A 210 27.43 -0.36 13.12
CA ARG A 210 26.88 -0.33 14.48
C ARG A 210 25.37 -0.13 14.41
N ILE A 211 24.63 -0.92 15.18
CA ILE A 211 23.18 -0.81 15.36
C ILE A 211 22.95 -0.31 16.77
N ASP A 212 22.57 0.96 16.89
CA ASP A 212 22.35 1.65 18.15
C ASP A 212 20.87 1.60 18.53
N PRO A 213 20.47 0.99 19.66
CA PRO A 213 19.09 0.97 20.12
C PRO A 213 18.59 2.28 20.76
N GLY A 214 19.43 3.31 20.86
CA GLY A 214 19.14 4.49 21.66
C GLY A 214 19.07 4.10 23.14
N THR A 215 18.00 4.44 23.85
CA THR A 215 17.84 4.08 25.28
C THR A 215 17.37 2.63 25.52
N ALA A 216 17.02 1.89 24.46
CA ALA A 216 16.54 0.52 24.55
C ALA A 216 17.69 -0.50 24.63
N ALA A 217 17.36 -1.78 24.82
CA ALA A 217 18.31 -2.87 24.70
C ALA A 217 18.09 -3.68 23.41
N ILE A 218 19.17 -4.17 22.80
CA ILE A 218 19.10 -5.24 21.79
C ILE A 218 19.35 -6.57 22.49
N ARG A 219 18.28 -7.37 22.64
CA ARG A 219 18.27 -8.71 23.23
C ARG A 219 18.94 -9.69 22.26
N ASP A 220 20.25 -9.86 22.41
CA ASP A 220 21.07 -10.80 21.64
C ASP A 220 21.92 -11.68 22.56
N ASP A 221 22.42 -12.81 22.06
CA ASP A 221 23.34 -13.65 22.82
C ASP A 221 24.70 -12.98 23.09
N SER A 222 25.05 -11.91 22.35
CA SER A 222 26.27 -11.12 22.55
C SER A 222 26.15 -10.10 23.68
N GLY A 223 24.98 -9.96 24.30
CA GLY A 223 24.68 -9.01 25.36
C GLY A 223 23.26 -8.45 25.23
N GLN A 224 22.77 -7.78 26.27
CA GLN A 224 21.44 -7.20 26.30
C GLN A 224 21.39 -5.95 27.17
N THR A 225 22.50 -5.22 27.22
CA THR A 225 22.63 -4.02 28.03
C THR A 225 21.93 -2.87 27.30
N ALA A 226 21.12 -2.09 28.01
CA ALA A 226 20.49 -0.90 27.43
C ALA A 226 21.59 0.10 26.99
N GLU A 227 21.31 0.89 25.95
CA GLU A 227 22.23 1.90 25.40
C GLU A 227 23.49 1.35 24.74
N LYS A 228 23.63 0.02 24.64
CA LYS A 228 24.78 -0.63 24.02
C LYS A 228 24.46 -1.07 22.60
N TYR A 229 25.24 -0.54 21.65
CA TYR A 229 25.10 -0.91 20.24
C TYR A 229 25.57 -2.35 19.98
N LYS A 230 25.07 -2.96 18.91
CA LYS A 230 25.63 -4.19 18.31
C LYS A 230 26.47 -3.84 17.11
N SER A 231 27.62 -4.47 16.94
CA SER A 231 28.48 -4.18 15.79
C SER A 231 29.09 -5.40 15.12
N ALA A 232 29.32 -5.27 13.82
CA ALA A 232 30.06 -6.23 13.00
C ALA A 232 30.84 -5.47 11.91
N ASN A 233 31.96 -6.04 11.46
CA ASN A 233 32.79 -5.49 10.38
C ASN A 233 33.15 -6.54 9.30
N THR A 234 32.66 -7.77 9.46
CA THR A 234 32.89 -8.86 8.50
C THR A 234 31.84 -8.81 7.40
N ILE A 235 32.27 -8.64 6.15
CA ILE A 235 31.38 -8.68 4.98
C ILE A 235 30.57 -9.98 4.99
N GLY A 236 29.26 -9.88 4.80
CA GLY A 236 28.31 -10.99 4.85
C GLY A 236 27.70 -11.26 6.22
N ALA A 237 28.17 -10.59 7.28
CA ALA A 237 27.46 -10.58 8.57
C ALA A 237 26.12 -9.86 8.41
N SER A 238 25.07 -10.41 9.01
CA SER A 238 23.72 -9.83 8.97
C SER A 238 23.00 -10.00 10.28
N LEU A 239 22.14 -9.04 10.62
CA LEU A 239 21.33 -9.03 11.85
C LEU A 239 19.92 -8.59 11.49
N THR A 240 18.90 -9.25 12.01
CA THR A 240 17.51 -8.80 11.93
C THR A 240 16.95 -8.68 13.32
N VAL A 241 16.44 -7.50 13.63
CA VAL A 241 15.85 -7.15 14.93
C VAL A 241 14.38 -6.78 14.76
N VAL A 242 13.58 -7.08 15.77
CA VAL A 242 12.17 -6.70 15.85
C VAL A 242 11.88 -6.03 17.18
N ALA A 243 11.13 -4.92 17.17
CA ALA A 243 10.68 -4.27 18.39
C ALA A 243 9.67 -5.16 19.13
N ASP A 244 9.87 -5.34 20.43
CA ASP A 244 8.96 -6.08 21.30
C ASP A 244 7.94 -5.15 22.00
N GLU A 245 7.04 -5.73 22.80
CA GLU A 245 6.03 -4.97 23.54
C GLU A 245 6.61 -4.15 24.71
N ALA A 246 7.86 -4.41 25.12
CA ALA A 246 8.56 -3.71 26.19
C ALA A 246 9.34 -2.48 25.69
N GLY A 247 9.38 -2.27 24.37
CA GLY A 247 10.17 -1.20 23.73
C GLY A 247 11.64 -1.56 23.54
N ASP A 248 12.01 -2.83 23.74
CA ASP A 248 13.32 -3.39 23.42
C ASP A 248 13.31 -4.04 22.03
N TRP A 249 14.49 -4.47 21.59
CA TRP A 249 14.69 -5.11 20.29
C TRP A 249 15.11 -6.57 20.46
N ALA A 250 14.34 -7.50 19.89
CA ALA A 250 14.69 -8.92 19.87
C ALA A 250 15.42 -9.29 18.57
N THR A 251 16.55 -9.98 18.68
CA THR A 251 17.22 -10.58 17.51
C THR A 251 16.47 -11.82 17.06
N ILE A 252 15.98 -11.84 15.82
CA ILE A 252 15.22 -12.98 15.25
C ILE A 252 15.96 -13.71 14.13
N ALA A 253 17.00 -13.10 13.57
CA ALA A 253 17.92 -13.76 12.65
C ALA A 253 19.30 -13.13 12.74
N LYS A 254 20.34 -13.95 12.75
CA LYS A 254 21.73 -13.50 12.81
C LYS A 254 22.63 -14.40 11.98
N ASN A 255 23.55 -13.80 11.26
CA ASN A 255 24.64 -14.46 10.53
C ASN A 255 25.94 -13.70 10.80
N GLY A 256 27.04 -14.45 10.98
CA GLY A 256 28.32 -13.90 11.39
C GLY A 256 28.37 -13.48 12.85
N THR A 257 29.52 -12.94 13.26
CA THR A 257 29.76 -12.49 14.63
C THR A 257 29.35 -11.03 14.79
N TRP A 258 28.45 -10.79 15.72
CA TRP A 258 28.07 -9.46 16.20
C TRP A 258 28.50 -9.35 17.67
N THR A 259 29.05 -8.19 18.06
CA THR A 259 29.50 -7.93 19.43
C THR A 259 28.77 -6.74 20.02
N GLU A 260 28.50 -6.78 21.33
CA GLU A 260 28.06 -5.60 22.09
C GLU A 260 29.23 -4.63 22.28
N GLU A 261 28.92 -3.34 22.44
CA GLU A 261 29.88 -2.35 22.94
C GLU A 261 30.38 -2.76 24.33
N ALA A 262 31.69 -2.56 24.58
CA ALA A 262 32.33 -2.87 25.85
C ALA A 262 31.92 -1.94 27.02
#